data_AF-A0A9Q3KU00-F1
#
_entry.id   AF-A0A9Q3KU00-F1
#
_cell.length_a   1.000
_cell.length_b   1.000
_cell.length_c   1.000
_cell.angle_alpha   90.00
_cell.angle_beta   90.00
_cell.angle_gamma   90.00
#
_symmetry.space_group_name_H-M   'P 1'
#
loop_
_entity.id
_entity.type
_entity.pdbx_description
1 polymer ?
#
loop_
_entity_poly.entity_id
_entity_poly.type
_entity_poly.pdbx_seq_one_letter_code
_entity_poly.pdbx_strand_id
1 'polypeptide(L)'
;MISDRDPKLTSEFWTSLYEILGTKCAFSTAYHPQKDVLAERMIQIMEYIIRRFCEYSMEYKDRKSPLLVEKGWNPLLPVDHLKKYLLTIHPTARDFHDMWKRACDTAAKCIAEAKD
;
A
#
# COMPACT_ATOMS: atom_id res chain seq x y z
N MET A 1 -2.12 -10.16 12.18
CA MET A 1 -1.40 -8.87 12.22
C MET A 1 -0.77 -8.70 13.59
N ILE A 2 0.44 -8.15 13.68
CA ILE A 2 1.06 -7.76 14.95
C ILE A 2 1.00 -6.23 15.04
N SER A 3 0.48 -5.69 16.14
CA SER A 3 0.27 -4.25 16.34
C SER A 3 0.72 -3.82 17.73
N ASP A 4 1.11 -2.56 17.89
CA ASP A 4 1.36 -1.99 19.21
C ASP A 4 0.08 -1.83 20.01
N ARG A 5 0.23 -1.74 21.34
CA ARG A 5 -0.85 -1.51 22.31
C ARG A 5 -1.30 -0.05 22.36
N ASP A 6 -1.26 0.66 21.24
CA ASP A 6 -1.81 2.02 21.17
C ASP A 6 -3.32 1.94 21.49
N PRO A 7 -3.82 2.74 22.45
CA PRO A 7 -5.24 2.77 22.82
C PRO A 7 -6.19 2.95 21.63
N LYS A 8 -5.73 3.60 20.55
CA LYS A 8 -6.49 3.75 19.30
C LYS A 8 -6.70 2.39 18.64
N LEU A 9 -5.67 1.55 18.58
CA LEU A 9 -5.68 0.24 17.91
C LEU A 9 -6.32 -0.86 18.77
N THR A 10 -6.49 -0.62 20.06
CA THR A 10 -7.26 -1.48 20.98
C THR A 10 -8.71 -1.02 21.17
N SER A 11 -9.16 0.02 20.46
CA SER A 11 -10.55 0.49 20.58
C SER A 11 -11.54 -0.51 19.96
N GLU A 12 -12.81 -0.37 20.37
CA GLU A 12 -13.90 -1.25 19.95
C GLU A 12 -14.12 -1.23 18.43
N PHE A 13 -13.93 -0.06 17.79
CA PHE A 13 -13.98 0.08 16.34
C PHE A 13 -12.96 -0.83 15.64
N TRP A 14 -11.69 -0.77 16.05
CA TRP A 14 -10.63 -1.56 15.40
C TRP A 14 -10.77 -3.05 15.70
N THR A 15 -11.21 -3.40 16.92
CA THR A 15 -11.50 -4.79 17.29
C THR A 15 -12.60 -5.38 16.39
N SER A 16 -13.71 -4.65 16.23
CA SER A 16 -14.83 -5.06 15.37
C SER A 16 -14.40 -5.18 13.91
N LEU A 17 -13.56 -4.25 13.43
CA LEU A 17 -13.03 -4.29 12.07
C LEU A 17 -12.17 -5.54 11.82
N TYR A 18 -11.31 -5.92 12.77
CA TYR A 18 -10.48 -7.13 12.65
C TYR A 18 -11.32 -8.40 12.60
N GLU A 19 -12.42 -8.47 13.36
CA GLU A 19 -13.36 -9.59 13.32
C GLU A 19 -14.07 -9.71 11.97
N ILE A 20 -14.59 -8.59 11.44
CA ILE A 20 -15.24 -8.56 10.12
C ILE A 20 -14.28 -8.99 9.01
N LEU A 21 -13.02 -8.57 9.09
CA LEU A 21 -11.97 -8.93 8.14
C LEU A 21 -11.40 -10.34 8.37
N GLY A 22 -11.88 -11.09 9.37
CA GLY A 22 -11.39 -12.43 9.71
C GLY A 22 -9.91 -12.47 10.12
N THR A 23 -9.36 -11.33 10.52
CA THR A 23 -7.92 -11.17 10.75
C THR A 23 -7.60 -11.24 12.23
N LYS A 24 -6.79 -12.23 12.63
CA LYS A 24 -6.30 -12.31 14.02
C LYS A 24 -5.28 -11.19 14.28
N CYS A 25 -5.62 -10.24 15.15
CA CYS A 25 -4.71 -9.23 15.65
C CYS A 25 -4.04 -9.72 16.93
N ALA A 26 -2.71 -9.65 16.99
CA ALA A 26 -1.91 -9.96 18.17
C ALA A 26 -1.15 -8.69 18.58
N PHE A 27 -1.19 -8.34 19.86
CA PHE A 27 -0.49 -7.15 20.32
C PHE A 27 0.95 -7.45 20.71
N SER A 28 1.88 -6.60 20.29
CA SER A 28 3.27 -6.67 20.74
C SER A 28 3.32 -6.53 22.27
N THR A 29 4.24 -7.25 22.91
CA THR A 29 4.53 -7.04 24.33
C THR A 29 5.36 -5.77 24.47
N ALA A 30 5.04 -4.92 25.44
CA ALA A 30 5.88 -3.78 25.77
C ALA A 30 7.33 -4.25 25.90
N TYR A 31 8.23 -3.69 25.09
CA TYR A 31 9.63 -4.08 24.91
C TYR A 31 9.89 -5.37 24.10
N HIS A 32 9.51 -5.41 22.82
CA HIS A 32 10.07 -6.39 21.86
C HIS A 32 10.60 -5.72 20.57
N PRO A 33 11.77 -5.04 20.64
CA PRO A 33 12.42 -4.37 19.51
C PRO A 33 12.95 -5.34 18.43
N GLN A 34 12.49 -6.59 18.36
CA GLN A 34 12.90 -7.53 17.32
C GLN A 34 11.85 -7.73 16.22
N LYS A 35 10.57 -7.49 16.53
CA LYS A 35 9.48 -7.60 15.53
C LYS A 35 9.12 -6.25 14.91
N ASP A 36 9.27 -5.17 15.66
CA ASP A 36 8.92 -3.83 15.20
C ASP A 36 10.01 -3.17 14.36
N VAL A 37 11.25 -3.67 14.35
CA VAL A 37 12.37 -3.07 13.59
C VAL A 37 12.08 -2.93 12.08
N LEU A 38 11.35 -3.88 11.49
CA LEU A 38 10.96 -3.78 10.08
C LEU A 38 9.87 -2.71 9.87
N ALA A 39 8.87 -2.68 10.75
CA ALA A 39 7.78 -1.71 10.70
C ALA A 39 8.31 -0.29 10.99
N GLU A 40 9.10 -0.12 12.04
CA GLU A 40 9.78 1.12 12.40
C GLU A 40 10.70 1.63 11.29
N ARG A 41 11.54 0.76 10.71
CA ARG A 41 12.39 1.14 9.58
C ARG A 41 11.54 1.58 8.39
N MET A 42 10.42 0.91 8.13
CA MET A 42 9.51 1.29 7.05
C MET A 42 8.82 2.63 7.33
N ILE A 43 8.38 2.87 8.57
CA ILE A 43 7.81 4.16 9.00
C ILE A 43 8.82 5.29 8.80
N GLN A 44 10.08 5.10 9.21
CA GLN A 44 11.16 6.08 9.02
C GLN A 44 11.42 6.40 7.54
N ILE A 45 11.44 5.38 6.69
CA ILE A 45 11.60 5.56 5.23
C ILE A 45 10.41 6.34 4.66
N MET A 46 9.19 5.99 5.06
CA MET A 46 7.97 6.66 4.60
C MET A 46 7.93 8.11 5.04
N GLU A 47 8.28 8.40 6.29
CA GLU A 47 8.36 9.77 6.82
C GLU A 47 9.36 10.60 6.02
N TYR A 48 10.56 10.06 5.76
CA TYR A 48 11.58 10.74 4.96
C TYR A 48 11.08 11.05 3.54
N ILE A 49 10.44 10.08 2.87
CA ILE A 49 9.89 10.29 1.52
C ILE A 49 8.81 11.38 1.55
N ILE A 50 7.85 11.31 2.48
CA ILE A 50 6.74 12.26 2.58
C ILE A 50 7.29 13.66 2.87
N ARG A 51 8.22 13.79 3.82
CA ARG A 51 8.86 15.04 4.16
C ARG A 51 9.55 15.64 2.93
N ARG A 52 10.32 14.84 2.20
CA ARG A 52 11.02 15.29 0.99
C ARG A 52 10.07 15.67 -0.14
N PHE A 53 8.93 14.97 -0.26
CA PHE A 53 7.89 15.28 -1.23
C PHE A 53 7.17 16.60 -0.90
N CYS A 54 6.88 16.84 0.38
CA CYS A 54 6.24 18.08 0.84
C CYS A 54 7.20 19.29 0.78
N GLU A 55 8.48 19.09 1.08
CA GLU A 55 9.51 20.15 1.01
C GLU A 55 9.87 20.55 -0.41
N TYR A 56 9.84 19.60 -1.35
CA TYR A 56 10.20 19.81 -2.75
C TYR A 56 8.99 19.49 -3.58
N SER A 57 8.09 20.47 -3.74
CA SER A 57 6.97 20.38 -4.68
C SER A 57 7.50 20.14 -6.10
N MET A 58 7.66 18.85 -6.42
CA MET A 58 7.77 18.23 -7.73
C MET A 58 8.65 18.93 -8.78
N GLU A 59 9.96 18.67 -8.74
CA GLU A 59 10.75 18.54 -9.96
C GLU A 59 11.70 17.33 -9.85
N TYR A 60 11.13 16.13 -9.90
CA TYR A 60 11.91 14.92 -10.21
C TYR A 60 12.28 14.91 -11.70
N LYS A 61 13.19 15.79 -12.11
CA LYS A 61 13.66 15.87 -13.51
C LYS A 61 14.24 14.54 -14.01
N ASP A 62 14.76 13.71 -13.11
CA ASP A 62 15.52 12.51 -13.46
C ASP A 62 14.81 11.17 -13.16
N ARG A 63 13.52 11.15 -12.77
CA ARG A 63 12.80 9.92 -12.33
C ARG A 63 13.46 9.09 -11.21
N LYS A 64 14.55 9.55 -10.59
CA LYS A 64 15.25 8.86 -9.48
C LYS A 64 14.56 9.16 -8.17
N SER A 65 14.43 8.20 -7.25
CA SER A 65 13.85 8.48 -5.91
C SER A 65 14.79 9.36 -5.06
N PRO A 66 14.29 10.12 -4.07
CA PRO A 66 15.15 10.95 -3.22
C PRO A 66 16.17 10.11 -2.45
N LEU A 67 15.76 8.90 -2.05
CA LEU A 67 16.62 7.93 -1.37
C LEU A 67 17.78 7.50 -2.26
N LEU A 68 17.53 7.28 -3.56
CA LEU A 68 18.59 6.94 -4.49
C LEU A 68 19.58 8.11 -4.68
N VAL A 69 19.09 9.35 -4.73
CA VAL A 69 19.93 10.54 -4.92
C VAL A 69 20.78 10.83 -3.67
N GLU A 70 20.21 10.75 -2.47
CA GLU A 70 20.93 11.11 -1.25
C GLU A 70 21.70 9.94 -0.61
N LYS A 71 21.10 8.75 -0.60
CA LYS A 71 21.65 7.57 0.11
C LYS A 71 22.30 6.57 -0.84
N GLY A 72 22.10 6.70 -2.15
CA GLY A 72 22.69 5.80 -3.16
C GLY A 72 21.98 4.44 -3.29
N TRP A 73 20.89 4.21 -2.56
CA TRP A 73 20.11 2.97 -2.64
C TRP A 73 18.64 3.24 -2.35
N ASN A 74 17.76 2.40 -2.91
CA ASN A 74 16.35 2.40 -2.56
C ASN A 74 16.06 1.18 -1.68
N PRO A 75 15.45 1.34 -0.50
CA PRO A 75 15.05 0.21 0.33
C PRO A 75 14.10 -0.72 -0.42
N LEU A 76 14.33 -2.02 -0.28
CA LEU A 76 13.37 -3.03 -0.71
C LEU A 76 12.13 -2.91 0.18
N LEU A 77 11.04 -2.47 -0.40
CA LEU A 77 9.78 -2.38 0.31
C LEU A 77 9.19 -3.80 0.44
N PRO A 78 8.38 -4.08 1.47
CA PRO A 78 7.66 -5.34 1.58
C PRO A 78 6.83 -5.65 0.32
N VAL A 79 6.31 -4.63 -0.36
CA VAL A 79 5.63 -4.78 -1.65
C VAL A 79 6.55 -5.30 -2.75
N ASP A 80 7.86 -5.03 -2.71
CA ASP A 80 8.82 -5.53 -3.68
C ASP A 80 9.14 -7.02 -3.44
N HIS A 81 9.13 -7.43 -2.17
CA HIS A 81 9.16 -8.84 -1.80
C HIS A 81 7.88 -9.56 -2.21
N LEU A 82 6.71 -8.93 -2.04
CA LEU A 82 5.44 -9.47 -2.51
C LEU A 82 5.38 -9.50 -4.04
N LYS A 83 5.90 -8.49 -4.74
CA LYS A 83 5.96 -8.42 -6.21
C LYS A 83 6.80 -9.54 -6.81
N LYS A 84 7.88 -9.94 -6.12
CA LYS A 84 8.72 -11.09 -6.50
C LYS A 84 7.97 -12.42 -6.49
N TYR A 85 6.94 -12.55 -5.66
CA TYR A 85 6.09 -13.73 -5.51
C TYR A 85 4.63 -13.50 -5.92
N LEU A 86 4.31 -12.35 -6.52
CA LEU A 86 2.98 -12.02 -7.05
C LEU A 86 2.80 -12.84 -8.33
N LEU A 87 2.44 -14.09 -8.09
CA LEU A 87 1.93 -15.05 -9.04
C LEU A 87 0.85 -14.39 -9.92
N THR A 88 0.97 -14.68 -11.21
CA THR A 88 -0.14 -14.94 -12.15
C THR A 88 -1.50 -14.53 -11.62
N ILE A 89 -2.04 -13.43 -12.16
CA ILE A 89 -3.40 -12.96 -11.92
C ILE A 89 -4.33 -14.18 -11.93
N HIS A 90 -4.97 -14.47 -10.79
CA HIS A 90 -5.92 -15.58 -10.69
C HIS A 90 -6.94 -15.45 -11.83
N PRO A 91 -7.28 -16.52 -12.58
CA PRO A 91 -8.11 -16.43 -13.78
C PRO A 91 -9.38 -15.59 -13.56
N THR A 92 -10.06 -15.77 -12.43
CA THR A 92 -11.25 -14.98 -12.06
C THR A 92 -11.00 -13.47 -11.93
N ALA A 93 -9.82 -13.05 -11.44
CA ALA A 93 -9.46 -11.64 -11.34
C ALA A 93 -9.14 -11.04 -12.73
N ARG A 94 -8.61 -11.86 -13.64
CA ARG A 94 -8.40 -11.50 -15.05
C ARG A 94 -9.73 -11.36 -15.77
N ASP A 95 -10.63 -12.33 -15.60
CA ASP A 95 -11.94 -12.33 -16.21
C ASP A 95 -12.79 -11.15 -15.74
N PHE A 96 -12.71 -10.80 -14.44
CA PHE A 96 -13.36 -9.61 -13.90
C PHE A 96 -12.78 -8.32 -14.50
N HIS A 97 -11.46 -8.22 -14.64
CA HIS A 97 -10.81 -7.07 -15.26
C HIS A 97 -11.26 -6.90 -16.73
N ASP A 98 -11.33 -8.00 -17.48
CA ASP A 98 -11.75 -7.98 -18.88
C ASP A 98 -13.25 -7.67 -19.02
N MET A 99 -14.09 -8.18 -18.11
CA MET A 99 -15.50 -7.80 -18.02
C MET A 99 -15.66 -6.30 -17.73
N TRP A 100 -14.90 -5.77 -16.77
CA TRP A 100 -14.94 -4.36 -16.38
C TRP A 100 -14.54 -3.44 -17.54
N LYS A 101 -13.48 -3.77 -18.27
CA LYS A 101 -13.07 -3.04 -19.48
C LYS A 101 -14.17 -2.98 -20.54
N ARG A 102 -14.79 -4.13 -20.85
CA ARG A 102 -15.90 -4.19 -21.82
C ARG A 102 -17.09 -3.32 -21.38
N ALA A 103 -17.40 -3.29 -20.09
CA ALA A 103 -18.47 -2.45 -19.56
C ALA A 103 -18.15 -0.95 -19.73
N CYS A 104 -16.91 -0.53 -19.45
CA CYS A 104 -16.45 0.84 -19.68
C CYS A 104 -16.51 1.24 -21.16
N ASP A 105 -16.04 0.38 -22.06
CA ASP A 105 -16.06 0.64 -23.51
C ASP A 105 -17.49 0.77 -24.04
N THR A 106 -18.40 -0.06 -23.53
CA THR A 106 -19.83 -0.01 -23.90
C THR A 106 -20.47 1.27 -23.38
N ALA A 107 -20.21 1.64 -22.12
CA ALA A 107 -20.71 2.88 -21.55
C ALA A 107 -20.20 4.11 -22.32
N ALA A 108 -18.92 4.11 -22.74
CA ALA A 108 -18.35 5.19 -23.55
C ALA A 108 -19.04 5.32 -24.91
N LYS A 109 -19.37 4.19 -25.55
CA LYS A 109 -20.14 4.19 -26.82
C LYS A 109 -21.55 4.71 -26.63
N CYS A 110 -22.28 4.27 -25.61
CA CYS A 110 -23.62 4.79 -25.33
C CYS A 110 -23.61 6.31 -25.06
N ILE A 111 -22.57 6.82 -24.39
CA ILE A 111 -22.40 8.26 -24.17
C ILE A 111 -22.10 9.01 -25.48
N ALA A 112 -21.35 8.40 -26.40
CA ALA A 112 -21.07 8.98 -27.70
C ALA A 112 -22.31 9.00 -28.60
N GLU A 113 -23.08 7.91 -28.62
CA GLU A 113 -24.34 7.80 -29.37
C GLU A 113 -25.43 8.73 -28.83
N ALA A 114 -25.40 9.06 -27.54
CA ALA A 114 -26.31 10.04 -26.94
C ALA A 114 -25.93 11.51 -27.20
N LYS A 115 -24.79 11.76 -27.87
CA LYS A 115 -24.33 13.11 -28.25
C LYS A 115 -24.57 13.46 -29.72
N ASP A 116 -25.02 12.49 -30.53
CA ASP A 116 -25.57 12.70 -31.88
C ASP A 116 -27.09 12.90 -31.81
#